data_AF-A0A9D9RN44-F1
#
_entry.id   AF-A0A9D9RN44-F1
#
_cell.length_a   1.000
_cell.length_b   1.000
_cell.length_c   1.000
_cell.angle_alpha   90.00
_cell.angle_beta   90.00
_cell.angle_gamma   90.00
#
_symmetry.space_group_name_H-M   'P 1'
#
loop_
_entity.id
_entity.type
_entity.pdbx_description
1 polymer ?
#
loop_
_entity_poly.entity_id
_entity_poly.type
_entity_poly.pdbx_seq_one_letter_code
_entity_poly.pdbx_strand_id
1 'polypeptide(L)'
;MMDYLEGFLIGSIWSDTDYRTRRHYHAHVFLATLMAAAFAFFLFFPDRMSKWVVVSQPLSLVFLIFLMLATPIISSIYYRVPFYVRPFLLLLYIMKYVLLFYTLVHFFFPLVTVDRAKISDLLFARIDDHMTRSLDRFSDSGRVLTTVAGVLIGAFWIIAEGLLVVLILIAVPLAAICLLKGIRYVIDIVLYELIDRFIIKDGPAMADEAPWLGNVVDDEESLTVSAPILFSGSEKRQKETVVTKKKRDVAYDGGMINRFRLILKDRLQSIQRGLRNTSPRGKKRDDRIRVKRVARTKTEE
;
A
#
# COMPACT_ATOMS: atom_id res chain seq x y z
N MET A 1 19.63 4.99 8.81
CA MET A 1 19.14 5.45 7.48
C MET A 1 18.95 4.27 6.52
N MET A 2 19.84 3.27 6.56
CA MET A 2 19.70 2.03 5.78
C MET A 2 18.46 1.21 6.17
N ASP A 3 18.09 1.22 7.46
CA ASP A 3 16.89 0.54 7.98
C ASP A 3 15.59 1.08 7.38
N TYR A 4 15.60 2.35 6.94
CA TYR A 4 14.46 2.98 6.30
C TYR A 4 14.20 2.41 4.90
N LEU A 5 15.25 2.33 4.08
CA LEU A 5 15.18 1.76 2.74
C LEU A 5 14.84 0.27 2.78
N GLU A 6 15.41 -0.47 3.73
CA GLU A 6 15.12 -1.89 3.95
C GLU A 6 13.61 -2.13 4.14
N GLY A 7 12.97 -1.44 5.09
CA GLY A 7 11.56 -1.68 5.34
C GLY A 7 10.64 -1.23 4.20
N PHE A 8 11.02 -0.19 3.44
CA PHE A 8 10.25 0.25 2.27
C PHE A 8 10.23 -0.80 1.14
N LEU A 9 11.40 -1.39 0.87
CA LEU A 9 11.67 -2.30 -0.26
C LEU A 9 11.26 -3.75 0.06
N ILE A 10 11.56 -4.22 1.27
CA ILE A 10 11.31 -5.60 1.72
C ILE A 10 9.83 -5.80 2.06
N GLY A 11 9.15 -4.79 2.59
CA GLY A 11 7.73 -4.87 2.96
C GLY A 11 7.49 -5.31 4.41
N SER A 12 6.28 -5.05 4.90
CA SER A 12 5.96 -5.08 6.33
C SER A 12 5.89 -6.46 6.97
N ILE A 13 5.71 -7.53 6.19
CA ILE A 13 5.60 -8.90 6.71
C ILE A 13 6.96 -9.42 7.18
N TRP A 14 8.02 -9.04 6.47
CA TRP A 14 9.36 -9.59 6.67
C TRP A 14 10.31 -8.58 7.33
N SER A 15 9.92 -7.32 7.50
CA SER A 15 10.76 -6.31 8.15
C SER A 15 10.50 -6.27 9.65
N ASP A 16 11.50 -6.67 10.46
CA ASP A 16 11.46 -6.69 11.94
C ASP A 16 11.75 -5.29 12.55
N THR A 17 11.94 -4.27 11.70
CA THR A 17 12.22 -2.91 12.13
C THR A 17 10.94 -2.10 12.38
N ASP A 18 11.09 -0.94 13.01
CA ASP A 18 10.06 0.04 13.39
C ASP A 18 9.14 0.52 12.22
N TYR A 19 9.35 -0.02 11.01
CA TYR A 19 8.44 0.04 9.87
C TYR A 19 7.00 -0.37 10.17
N ARG A 20 6.79 -1.13 11.25
CA ARG A 20 5.48 -1.61 11.68
C ARG A 20 4.61 -0.50 12.31
N THR A 21 5.21 0.56 12.85
CA THR A 21 4.46 1.60 13.60
C THR A 21 4.12 2.83 12.76
N ARG A 22 4.85 3.13 11.67
CA ARG A 22 4.60 4.30 10.82
C ARG A 22 4.23 3.92 9.39
N ARG A 23 3.01 4.30 8.98
CA ARG A 23 2.52 4.08 7.62
C ARG A 23 3.23 5.05 6.67
N HIS A 24 4.24 4.58 5.94
CA HIS A 24 5.06 5.42 5.05
C HIS A 24 4.39 5.68 3.69
N TYR A 25 3.20 6.26 3.70
CA TYR A 25 2.46 6.64 2.49
C TYR A 25 3.28 7.60 1.60
N HIS A 26 3.95 8.58 2.21
CA HIS A 26 4.73 9.60 1.50
C HIS A 26 5.85 9.02 0.61
N ALA A 27 6.51 7.93 1.01
CA ALA A 27 7.55 7.30 0.19
C ALA A 27 6.98 6.69 -1.11
N HIS A 28 5.75 6.18 -1.06
CA HIS A 28 5.08 5.62 -2.24
C HIS A 28 4.65 6.73 -3.19
N VAL A 29 4.08 7.80 -2.63
CA VAL A 29 3.73 8.99 -3.41
C VAL A 29 4.98 9.58 -4.05
N PHE A 30 6.08 9.73 -3.30
CA PHE A 30 7.34 10.22 -3.84
C PHE A 30 7.87 9.34 -4.99
N LEU A 31 7.86 8.03 -4.83
CA LEU A 31 8.27 7.10 -5.89
C LEU A 31 7.34 7.18 -7.12
N ALA A 32 6.02 7.26 -6.90
CA ALA A 32 5.05 7.41 -7.98
C ALA A 32 5.24 8.73 -8.73
N THR A 33 5.48 9.83 -8.01
CA THR A 33 5.80 11.14 -8.60
C THR A 33 7.11 11.10 -9.39
N LEU A 34 8.13 10.40 -8.89
CA LEU A 34 9.39 10.21 -9.61
C LEU A 34 9.18 9.43 -10.91
N MET A 35 8.38 8.35 -10.87
CA MET A 35 8.00 7.57 -12.05
C MET A 35 7.18 8.41 -13.04
N ALA A 36 6.25 9.23 -12.55
CA ALA A 36 5.46 10.15 -13.37
C ALA A 36 6.34 11.21 -14.05
N ALA A 37 7.30 11.78 -13.33
CA ALA A 37 8.26 12.73 -13.87
C ALA A 37 9.16 12.09 -14.95
N ALA A 38 9.63 10.87 -14.71
CA ALA A 38 10.40 10.11 -15.70
C ALA A 38 9.56 9.75 -16.94
N PHE A 39 8.28 9.42 -16.75
CA PHE A 39 7.34 9.18 -17.85
C PHE A 39 7.11 10.45 -18.66
N ALA A 40 6.86 11.60 -18.00
CA ALA A 40 6.72 12.90 -18.65
C ALA A 40 7.98 13.25 -19.45
N PHE A 41 9.17 13.00 -18.90
CA PHE A 41 10.43 13.20 -19.60
C PHE A 41 10.50 12.38 -20.90
N PHE A 42 10.09 11.10 -20.89
CA PHE A 42 10.04 10.29 -22.11
C PHE A 42 8.97 10.73 -23.09
N LEU A 43 7.86 11.30 -22.63
CA LEU A 43 6.84 11.90 -23.49
C LEU A 43 7.41 13.06 -24.34
N PHE A 44 8.22 13.92 -23.72
CA PHE A 44 8.86 15.05 -24.42
C PHE A 44 10.10 14.65 -25.23
N PHE A 45 10.78 13.56 -24.84
CA PHE A 45 12.03 13.09 -25.46
C PHE A 45 11.99 11.59 -25.81
N PRO A 46 11.10 11.12 -26.71
CA PRO A 46 10.99 9.71 -27.10
C PRO A 46 12.28 9.16 -27.70
N ASP A 47 13.09 9.99 -28.38
CA ASP A 47 14.38 9.58 -28.96
C ASP A 47 15.39 9.12 -27.89
N ARG A 48 15.18 9.53 -26.63
CA ARG A 48 15.97 9.07 -25.49
C ARG A 48 15.41 7.80 -24.87
N MET A 49 14.14 7.46 -25.10
CA MET A 49 13.50 6.28 -24.51
C MET A 49 14.24 5.00 -24.88
N SER A 50 14.62 4.82 -26.14
CA SER A 50 15.34 3.62 -26.61
C SER A 50 16.72 3.44 -25.96
N LYS A 51 17.35 4.53 -25.48
CA LYS A 51 18.65 4.48 -24.80
C LYS A 51 18.52 4.11 -23.31
N TRP A 52 17.39 4.45 -22.69
CA TRP A 52 17.17 4.25 -21.25
C TRP A 52 16.34 3.00 -20.95
N VAL A 53 15.50 2.56 -21.89
CA VAL A 53 14.66 1.37 -21.78
C VAL A 53 15.32 0.25 -22.57
N VAL A 54 16.22 -0.46 -21.91
CA VAL A 54 17.03 -1.54 -22.54
C VAL A 54 16.23 -2.83 -22.72
N VAL A 55 15.27 -3.08 -21.82
CA VAL A 55 14.50 -4.33 -21.80
C VAL A 55 13.21 -4.14 -22.61
N SER A 56 13.05 -4.93 -23.67
CA SER A 56 11.86 -4.96 -24.51
C SER A 56 10.69 -5.68 -23.83
N GLN A 57 9.46 -5.37 -24.25
CA GLN A 57 8.32 -6.26 -24.02
C GLN A 57 8.41 -7.49 -24.96
N PRO A 58 7.96 -8.68 -24.53
CA PRO A 58 7.32 -9.01 -23.24
C PRO A 58 8.32 -9.28 -22.10
N LEU A 59 9.62 -9.19 -22.38
CA LEU A 59 10.71 -9.66 -21.51
C LEU A 59 10.75 -8.91 -20.16
N SER A 60 10.45 -7.61 -20.14
CA SER A 60 10.34 -6.82 -18.91
C SER A 60 9.24 -7.33 -17.97
N LEU A 61 8.11 -7.77 -18.53
CA LEU A 61 7.00 -8.32 -17.74
C LEU A 61 7.35 -9.71 -17.20
N VAL A 62 7.98 -10.56 -18.02
CA VAL A 62 8.43 -11.90 -17.60
C VAL A 62 9.43 -11.78 -16.44
N PHE A 63 10.43 -10.91 -16.57
CA PHE A 63 11.39 -10.68 -15.50
C PHE A 63 10.75 -10.07 -14.25
N LEU A 64 9.76 -9.17 -14.40
CA LEU A 64 9.03 -8.63 -13.26
C LEU A 64 8.30 -9.73 -12.48
N ILE A 65 7.62 -10.65 -13.19
CA ILE A 65 6.92 -11.79 -12.59
C ILE A 65 7.90 -12.72 -11.90
N PHE A 66 8.99 -13.09 -12.59
CA PHE A 66 10.03 -13.94 -12.02
C PHE A 66 10.61 -13.33 -10.73
N LEU A 67 10.92 -12.04 -10.78
CA LEU A 67 11.46 -11.33 -9.64
C LEU A 67 10.45 -11.27 -8.50
N MET A 68 9.18 -11.03 -8.79
CA MET A 68 8.09 -11.03 -7.81
C MET A 68 7.95 -12.38 -7.10
N LEU A 69 8.08 -13.50 -7.83
CA LEU A 69 8.03 -14.86 -7.28
C LEU A 69 9.29 -15.21 -6.48
N ALA A 70 10.46 -14.75 -6.91
CA ALA A 70 11.71 -14.95 -6.18
C ALA A 70 11.78 -14.11 -4.91
N THR A 71 11.13 -12.95 -4.91
CA THR A 71 11.15 -11.98 -3.81
C THR A 71 10.82 -12.57 -2.43
N PRO A 72 9.73 -13.33 -2.21
CA PRO A 72 9.41 -13.89 -0.90
C PRO A 72 10.47 -14.91 -0.41
N ILE A 73 11.06 -15.68 -1.33
CA ILE A 73 12.15 -16.61 -1.00
C ILE A 73 13.40 -15.83 -0.57
N ILE A 74 13.72 -14.75 -1.28
CA ILE A 74 14.84 -13.87 -0.93
C ILE A 74 14.60 -13.20 0.43
N SER A 75 13.35 -12.76 0.68
CA SER A 75 12.96 -12.14 1.95
C SER A 75 13.12 -13.07 3.15
N SER A 76 12.83 -14.37 3.01
CA SER A 76 12.96 -15.33 4.12
C SER A 76 14.43 -15.59 4.51
N ILE A 77 15.34 -15.48 3.54
CA ILE A 77 16.79 -15.72 3.75
C ILE A 77 17.50 -14.42 4.20
N TYR A 78 16.89 -13.24 3.96
CA TYR A 78 17.50 -11.92 4.14
C TYR A 78 18.29 -11.71 5.45
N TYR A 79 17.73 -12.11 6.61
CA TYR A 79 18.39 -11.91 7.91
C TYR A 79 19.55 -12.87 8.17
N ARG A 80 19.59 -14.00 7.48
CA ARG A 80 20.67 -14.99 7.60
C ARG A 80 21.89 -14.62 6.77
N VAL A 81 21.76 -13.62 5.90
CA VAL A 81 22.78 -13.23 4.93
C VAL A 81 23.76 -12.21 5.53
N PRO A 82 25.07 -12.34 5.26
CA PRO A 82 26.09 -11.40 5.74
C PRO A 82 25.84 -9.98 5.22
N PHE A 83 26.28 -8.99 6.01
CA PHE A 83 26.04 -7.57 5.75
C PHE A 83 26.42 -7.10 4.33
N TYR A 84 27.50 -7.65 3.76
CA TYR A 84 27.99 -7.27 2.42
C TYR A 84 27.06 -7.67 1.26
N VAL A 85 26.21 -8.69 1.44
CA VAL A 85 25.29 -9.16 0.40
C VAL A 85 23.94 -8.45 0.47
N ARG A 86 23.59 -7.86 1.63
CA ARG A 86 22.38 -7.05 1.80
C ARG A 86 22.19 -5.92 0.77
N PRO A 87 23.20 -5.09 0.44
CA PRO A 87 23.03 -4.05 -0.59
C PRO A 87 22.70 -4.63 -1.97
N PHE A 88 23.22 -5.82 -2.30
CA PHE A 88 22.89 -6.51 -3.56
C PHE A 88 21.42 -6.96 -3.58
N LEU A 89 20.91 -7.47 -2.46
CA LEU A 89 19.49 -7.78 -2.32
C LEU A 89 18.63 -6.52 -2.42
N LEU A 90 19.04 -5.41 -1.79
CA LEU A 90 18.37 -4.12 -1.93
C LEU A 90 18.31 -3.64 -3.39
N LEU A 91 19.41 -3.79 -4.13
CA LEU A 91 19.47 -3.47 -5.55
C LEU A 91 18.45 -4.30 -6.35
N LEU A 92 18.31 -5.58 -6.02
CA LEU A 92 17.34 -6.48 -6.63
C LEU A 92 15.89 -6.03 -6.33
N TYR A 93 15.62 -5.53 -5.12
CA TYR A 93 14.32 -4.92 -4.81
C TYR A 93 14.06 -3.62 -5.58
N ILE A 94 15.09 -2.78 -5.77
CA ILE A 94 14.97 -1.55 -6.59
C ILE A 94 14.70 -1.93 -8.05
N MET A 95 15.44 -2.93 -8.57
CA MET A 95 15.30 -3.44 -9.93
C MET A 95 13.85 -3.81 -10.24
N LYS A 96 13.14 -4.45 -9.30
CA LYS A 96 11.69 -4.72 -9.44
C LYS A 96 10.84 -3.49 -9.75
N TYR A 97 11.11 -2.35 -9.10
CA TYR A 97 10.37 -1.11 -9.37
C TYR A 97 10.77 -0.49 -10.71
N VAL A 98 12.04 -0.65 -11.12
CA VAL A 98 12.51 -0.26 -12.46
C VAL A 98 11.81 -1.09 -13.55
N LEU A 99 11.69 -2.41 -13.36
CA LEU A 99 10.95 -3.27 -14.30
C LEU A 99 9.45 -2.97 -14.32
N LEU A 100 8.85 -2.62 -13.18
CA LEU A 100 7.48 -2.13 -13.13
C LEU A 100 7.33 -0.86 -13.98
N PHE A 101 8.26 0.09 -13.84
CA PHE A 101 8.27 1.31 -14.63
C PHE A 101 8.42 1.03 -16.13
N TYR A 102 9.36 0.17 -16.54
CA TYR A 102 9.49 -0.23 -17.94
C TYR A 102 8.23 -0.87 -18.50
N THR A 103 7.57 -1.70 -17.70
CA THR A 103 6.29 -2.31 -18.08
C THR A 103 5.21 -1.26 -18.28
N LEU A 104 5.14 -0.26 -17.40
CA LEU A 104 4.23 0.87 -17.55
C LEU A 104 4.52 1.68 -18.82
N VAL A 105 5.79 2.02 -19.06
CA VAL A 105 6.18 2.81 -20.23
C VAL A 105 5.74 2.08 -21.49
N HIS A 106 6.14 0.83 -21.69
CA HIS A 106 5.75 0.08 -22.89
C HIS A 106 4.25 -0.14 -23.04
N PHE A 107 3.51 -0.24 -21.93
CA PHE A 107 2.06 -0.38 -21.99
C PHE A 107 1.38 0.94 -22.36
N PHE A 108 1.75 2.05 -21.74
CA PHE A 108 1.08 3.34 -21.93
C PHE A 108 1.56 4.11 -23.16
N PHE A 109 2.84 4.05 -23.51
CA PHE A 109 3.39 4.80 -24.65
C PHE A 109 2.63 4.58 -25.97
N PRO A 110 2.27 3.34 -26.38
CA PRO A 110 1.50 3.13 -27.61
C PRO A 110 0.06 3.69 -27.53
N LEU A 111 -0.50 3.87 -26.33
CA LEU A 111 -1.81 4.50 -26.16
C LEU A 111 -1.74 6.02 -26.31
N VAL A 112 -0.56 6.62 -26.12
CA VAL A 112 -0.38 8.07 -26.16
C VAL A 112 0.36 8.44 -27.45
N THR A 113 -0.35 8.37 -28.58
CA THR A 113 0.17 8.86 -29.88
C THR A 113 0.17 10.39 -29.89
N VAL A 114 1.19 11.01 -29.29
CA VAL A 114 1.33 12.47 -29.31
C VAL A 114 2.04 12.91 -30.58
N ASP A 115 1.28 13.47 -31.52
CA ASP A 115 1.83 14.20 -32.66
C ASP A 115 2.34 15.56 -32.17
N ARG A 116 3.66 15.69 -31.98
CA ARG A 116 4.27 16.90 -31.38
C ARG A 116 3.97 18.16 -32.17
N ALA A 117 3.82 18.05 -33.48
CA ALA A 117 3.49 19.17 -34.36
C ALA A 117 2.08 19.71 -34.09
N LYS A 118 1.17 18.87 -33.56
CA LYS A 118 -0.22 19.23 -33.31
C LYS A 118 -0.52 19.54 -31.84
N ILE A 119 0.45 19.40 -30.93
CA ILE A 119 0.20 19.68 -29.50
C ILE A 119 -0.20 21.14 -29.31
N SER A 120 0.53 22.09 -29.93
CA SER A 120 0.19 23.51 -29.85
C SER A 120 -1.20 23.77 -30.40
N ASP A 121 -1.50 23.22 -31.57
CA ASP A 121 -2.76 23.44 -32.28
C ASP A 121 -3.94 22.82 -31.50
N LEU A 122 -3.76 21.64 -30.92
CA LEU A 122 -4.73 21.00 -30.05
C LEU A 122 -4.95 21.78 -28.76
N LEU A 123 -3.90 22.33 -28.16
CA LEU A 123 -4.01 23.18 -26.97
C LEU A 123 -4.75 24.48 -27.29
N PHE A 124 -4.41 25.17 -28.37
CA PHE A 124 -5.10 26.40 -28.78
C PHE A 124 -6.55 26.11 -29.14
N ALA A 125 -6.82 25.07 -29.93
CA ALA A 125 -8.19 24.68 -30.26
C ALA A 125 -9.02 24.32 -29.02
N ARG A 126 -8.41 23.68 -28.02
CA ARG A 126 -9.08 23.36 -26.75
C ARG A 126 -9.30 24.61 -25.90
N ILE A 127 -8.34 25.53 -25.82
CA ILE A 127 -8.50 26.81 -25.12
C ILE A 127 -9.63 27.62 -25.75
N ASP A 128 -9.65 27.73 -27.08
CA ASP A 128 -10.70 28.43 -27.83
C ASP A 128 -12.08 27.80 -27.57
N ASP A 129 -12.20 26.47 -27.66
CA ASP A 129 -13.45 25.74 -27.39
C ASP A 129 -13.96 25.97 -25.96
N HIS A 130 -13.08 26.03 -24.96
CA HIS A 130 -13.45 26.34 -23.58
C HIS A 130 -13.85 27.82 -23.40
N MET A 131 -13.14 28.74 -24.05
CA MET A 131 -13.45 30.17 -23.98
C MET A 131 -14.80 30.46 -24.64
N THR A 132 -15.07 29.89 -25.82
CA THR A 132 -16.35 30.02 -26.52
C THR A 132 -17.50 29.43 -25.70
N ARG A 133 -17.38 28.19 -25.19
CA ARG A 133 -18.43 27.61 -24.33
C ARG A 133 -18.69 28.43 -23.06
N SER A 134 -17.67 29.07 -22.50
CA SER A 134 -17.83 29.94 -21.35
C SER A 134 -18.56 31.22 -21.72
N LEU A 135 -18.21 31.85 -22.85
CA LEU A 135 -18.86 33.07 -23.34
C LEU A 135 -20.34 32.83 -23.69
N ASP A 136 -20.65 31.73 -24.38
CA ASP A 136 -22.02 31.37 -24.76
C ASP A 136 -22.94 31.19 -23.54
N ARG A 137 -22.42 30.66 -22.42
CA ARG A 137 -23.22 30.53 -21.18
C ARG A 137 -23.54 31.86 -20.52
N PHE A 138 -22.79 32.92 -20.82
CA PHE A 138 -22.93 34.22 -20.19
C PHE A 138 -23.40 35.33 -21.14
N SER A 139 -23.45 35.08 -22.45
CA SER A 139 -23.95 36.03 -23.45
C SER A 139 -25.43 36.37 -23.25
N ASP A 140 -26.22 35.42 -22.73
CA ASP A 140 -27.66 35.57 -22.49
C ASP A 140 -28.00 36.65 -21.44
N SER A 141 -27.01 37.09 -20.67
CA SER A 141 -27.22 38.04 -19.57
C SER A 141 -26.81 39.49 -19.88
N GLY A 142 -26.33 39.78 -21.10
CA GLY A 142 -26.26 41.12 -21.70
C GLY A 142 -25.43 42.20 -20.99
N ARG A 143 -24.69 41.87 -19.92
CA ARG A 143 -23.96 42.84 -19.08
C ARG A 143 -22.45 42.64 -19.22
N VAL A 144 -21.69 43.74 -19.31
CA VAL A 144 -20.21 43.72 -19.39
C VAL A 144 -19.54 42.92 -18.24
N LEU A 145 -20.20 42.79 -17.09
CA LEU A 145 -19.70 41.97 -15.98
C LEU A 145 -19.76 40.46 -16.27
N THR A 146 -20.68 40.00 -17.12
CA THR A 146 -20.89 38.57 -17.41
C THR A 146 -19.85 38.05 -18.39
N THR A 147 -19.38 38.88 -19.32
CA THR A 147 -18.24 38.54 -20.20
C THR A 147 -16.94 38.41 -19.42
N VAL A 148 -16.66 39.32 -18.47
CA VAL A 148 -15.49 39.21 -17.58
C VAL A 148 -15.57 37.93 -16.73
N ALA A 149 -16.74 37.62 -16.17
CA ALA A 149 -16.95 36.39 -15.42
C ALA A 149 -16.76 35.13 -16.28
N GLY A 150 -17.24 35.15 -17.53
CA GLY A 150 -17.07 34.05 -18.49
C GLY A 150 -15.59 33.74 -18.76
N VAL A 151 -14.78 34.77 -19.05
CA VAL A 151 -13.33 34.62 -19.26
C VAL A 151 -12.63 34.05 -18.02
N LEU A 152 -12.98 34.54 -16.81
CA LEU A 152 -12.40 34.03 -15.56
C LEU A 152 -12.74 32.56 -15.34
N ILE A 153 -13.99 32.15 -15.59
CA ILE A 153 -14.43 30.75 -15.46
C ILE A 153 -13.76 29.86 -16.50
N GLY A 154 -13.63 30.33 -17.75
CA GLY A 154 -12.92 29.63 -18.81
C GLY A 154 -11.45 29.39 -18.44
N ALA A 155 -10.76 30.42 -17.95
CA ALA A 155 -9.38 30.30 -17.48
C ALA A 155 -9.25 29.29 -16.31
N PHE A 156 -10.16 29.35 -15.33
CA PHE A 156 -10.17 28.42 -14.20
C PHE A 156 -10.41 26.97 -14.64
N TRP A 157 -11.26 26.77 -15.66
CA TRP A 157 -11.54 25.46 -16.23
C TRP A 157 -10.30 24.85 -16.91
N ILE A 158 -9.55 25.64 -17.68
CA ILE A 158 -8.30 25.19 -18.33
C ILE A 158 -7.28 24.76 -17.28
N ILE A 159 -7.13 25.54 -16.20
CA ILE A 159 -6.23 25.20 -15.08
C ILE A 159 -6.69 23.90 -14.41
N ALA A 160 -7.99 23.72 -14.20
CA ALA A 160 -8.55 22.52 -13.58
C ALA A 160 -8.32 21.27 -14.45
N GLU A 161 -8.50 21.36 -15.78
CA GLU A 161 -8.23 20.25 -16.70
C GLU A 161 -6.73 19.91 -16.73
N GLY A 162 -5.85 20.92 -16.78
CA GLY A 162 -4.41 20.72 -16.69
C GLY A 162 -4.00 20.01 -15.39
N LEU A 163 -4.57 20.43 -14.27
CA LEU A 163 -4.35 19.78 -12.97
C LEU A 163 -4.86 18.33 -12.95
N LEU A 164 -6.00 18.07 -13.59
CA LEU A 164 -6.57 16.73 -13.71
C LEU A 164 -5.64 15.80 -14.53
N VAL A 165 -5.07 16.28 -15.62
CA VAL A 165 -4.09 15.52 -16.41
C VAL A 165 -2.85 15.18 -15.58
N VAL A 166 -2.31 16.14 -14.83
CA VAL A 166 -1.18 15.91 -13.91
C VAL A 166 -1.56 14.91 -12.82
N LEU A 167 -2.77 15.00 -12.27
CA LEU A 167 -3.25 14.07 -11.25
C LEU A 167 -3.35 12.64 -11.80
N ILE A 168 -3.90 12.45 -12.99
CA ILE A 168 -3.98 11.14 -13.66
C ILE A 168 -2.57 10.59 -13.92
N LEU A 169 -1.65 11.44 -14.38
CA LEU A 169 -0.27 11.07 -14.67
C LEU A 169 0.46 10.52 -13.43
N ILE A 170 0.15 11.03 -12.22
CA ILE A 170 0.68 10.52 -10.95
C ILE A 170 -0.13 9.32 -10.43
N ALA A 171 -1.45 9.33 -10.63
CA ALA A 171 -2.34 8.27 -10.16
C ALA A 171 -2.04 6.93 -10.83
N VAL A 172 -1.67 6.92 -12.12
CA VAL A 172 -1.33 5.69 -12.87
C VAL A 172 -0.14 4.93 -12.26
N PRO A 173 1.07 5.50 -12.08
CA PRO A 173 2.17 4.80 -11.45
C PRO A 173 1.88 4.47 -9.99
N LEU A 174 1.13 5.31 -9.27
CA LEU A 174 0.70 5.02 -7.90
C LEU A 174 -0.19 3.76 -7.84
N ALA A 175 -1.18 3.66 -8.73
CA ALA A 175 -2.06 2.50 -8.83
C ALA A 175 -1.27 1.23 -9.18
N ALA A 176 -0.29 1.32 -10.08
CA ALA A 176 0.59 0.21 -10.44
C ALA A 176 1.44 -0.28 -9.26
N ILE A 177 2.00 0.64 -8.46
CA ILE A 177 2.73 0.28 -7.23
C ILE A 177 1.80 -0.39 -6.22
N CYS A 178 0.59 0.14 -6.03
CA CYS A 178 -0.43 -0.45 -5.15
C CYS A 178 -0.79 -1.88 -5.60
N LEU A 179 -0.99 -2.08 -6.90
CA LEU A 179 -1.31 -3.39 -7.48
C LEU A 179 -0.16 -4.38 -7.29
N LEU A 180 1.09 -3.97 -7.58
CA LEU A 180 2.28 -4.79 -7.34
C LEU A 180 2.38 -5.23 -5.88
N LYS A 181 2.14 -4.32 -4.94
CA LYS A 181 2.16 -4.64 -3.50
C LYS A 181 1.00 -5.55 -3.10
N GLY A 182 -0.20 -5.33 -3.66
CA GLY A 182 -1.36 -6.19 -3.43
C GLY A 182 -1.10 -7.63 -3.87
N ILE A 183 -0.57 -7.84 -5.07
CA ILE A 183 -0.20 -9.17 -5.57
C ILE A 183 0.87 -9.79 -4.68
N ARG A 184 1.92 -9.03 -4.33
CA ARG A 184 2.99 -9.54 -3.46
C ARG A 184 2.46 -9.98 -2.09
N TYR A 185 1.57 -9.20 -1.49
CA TYR A 185 0.94 -9.54 -0.22
C TYR A 185 0.15 -10.85 -0.29
N VAL A 186 -0.57 -11.08 -1.39
CA VAL A 186 -1.29 -12.35 -1.61
C VAL A 186 -0.30 -13.51 -1.75
N ILE A 187 0.78 -13.34 -2.51
CA ILE A 187 1.84 -14.37 -2.67
C ILE A 187 2.49 -14.69 -1.31
N ASP A 188 2.82 -13.67 -0.52
CA ASP A 188 3.41 -13.84 0.81
C ASP A 188 2.49 -14.66 1.74
N ILE A 189 1.17 -14.39 1.72
CA ILE A 189 0.19 -15.17 2.48
C ILE A 189 0.15 -16.63 2.02
N VAL A 190 0.04 -16.86 0.70
CA VAL A 190 -0.06 -18.21 0.14
C VAL A 190 1.20 -19.02 0.46
N LEU A 191 2.38 -18.41 0.32
CA LEU A 191 3.64 -19.06 0.65
C LEU A 191 3.72 -19.39 2.14
N TYR A 192 3.29 -18.49 3.01
CA TYR A 192 3.24 -18.74 4.44
C TYR A 192 2.33 -19.92 4.78
N GLU A 193 1.10 -19.95 4.25
CA GLU A 193 0.17 -21.05 4.46
C GLU A 193 0.70 -22.39 3.92
N LEU A 194 1.43 -22.35 2.81
CA LEU A 194 2.04 -23.53 2.20
C LEU A 194 3.17 -24.06 3.08
N ILE A 195 4.08 -23.19 3.53
CA ILE A 195 5.17 -23.55 4.45
C ILE A 195 4.60 -24.11 5.77
N ASP A 196 3.61 -23.45 6.36
CA ASP A 196 2.96 -23.89 7.60
C ASP A 196 2.34 -25.29 7.45
N ARG A 197 1.64 -25.54 6.33
CA ARG A 197 1.07 -26.86 6.04
C ARG A 197 2.11 -27.95 5.84
N PHE A 198 3.24 -27.66 5.19
CA PHE A 198 4.29 -28.67 4.99
C PHE A 198 5.08 -28.94 6.28
N ILE A 199 5.39 -27.91 7.07
CA ILE A 199 6.18 -28.07 8.30
C ILE A 199 5.35 -28.67 9.44
N ILE A 200 4.09 -28.27 9.62
CA ILE A 200 3.25 -28.77 10.73
C ILE A 200 2.69 -30.17 10.43
N LYS A 201 2.49 -30.53 9.16
CA LYS A 201 1.94 -31.84 8.80
C LYS A 201 2.99 -32.96 8.85
N ASP A 202 4.26 -32.63 8.63
CA ASP A 202 5.38 -33.57 8.71
C ASP A 202 6.25 -33.39 9.97
N GLY A 203 5.92 -32.41 10.82
CA GLY A 203 6.51 -32.29 12.15
C GLY A 203 6.11 -33.52 12.97
N PRO A 204 7.06 -34.29 13.54
CA PRO A 204 6.69 -35.34 14.48
C PRO A 204 5.80 -34.69 15.52
N ALA A 205 4.68 -35.32 15.84
CA ALA A 205 3.92 -35.00 17.04
C ALA A 205 4.96 -34.83 18.15
N MET A 206 5.22 -33.58 18.54
CA MET A 206 6.14 -33.29 19.63
C MET A 206 5.55 -34.03 20.80
N ALA A 207 6.24 -35.12 21.13
CA ALA A 207 6.01 -35.88 22.31
C ALA A 207 5.87 -34.88 23.45
N ASP A 208 4.85 -35.11 24.26
CA ASP A 208 4.87 -34.71 25.65
C ASP A 208 6.28 -34.92 26.22
N GLU A 209 6.71 -34.02 27.11
CA GLU A 209 7.95 -34.06 27.90
C GLU A 209 9.16 -33.27 27.37
N ALA A 210 9.21 -31.99 27.74
CA ALA A 210 10.49 -31.31 28.05
C ALA A 210 10.55 -31.04 29.57
N PRO A 211 11.18 -31.91 30.37
CA PRO A 211 11.32 -31.76 31.82
C PRO A 211 12.51 -30.83 32.17
N TRP A 212 12.48 -29.60 31.66
CA TRP A 212 13.58 -28.64 31.85
C TRP A 212 13.17 -27.34 32.57
N LEU A 213 12.13 -27.38 33.39
CA LEU A 213 12.07 -26.50 34.56
C LEU A 213 12.89 -27.17 35.67
N GLY A 214 14.20 -27.01 35.57
CA GLY A 214 15.09 -27.26 36.70
C GLY A 214 14.60 -26.47 37.90
N ASN A 215 14.42 -27.17 39.02
CA ASN A 215 14.27 -26.58 40.33
C ASN A 215 15.41 -25.57 40.52
N VAL A 216 15.07 -24.28 40.47
CA VAL A 216 15.91 -23.25 41.07
C VAL A 216 15.81 -23.50 42.57
N VAL A 217 16.81 -24.21 43.09
CA VAL A 217 17.08 -24.31 44.51
C VAL A 217 17.57 -22.93 44.93
N ASP A 218 16.75 -22.22 45.70
CA ASP A 218 17.12 -20.98 46.37
C ASP A 218 18.12 -21.32 47.49
N ASP A 219 19.40 -21.45 47.15
CA ASP A 219 20.48 -21.47 48.13
C ASP A 219 20.78 -20.02 48.56
N GLU A 220 19.99 -19.49 49.48
CA GLU A 220 20.35 -18.33 50.29
C GLU A 220 21.38 -18.72 51.36
N GLU A 221 22.66 -18.71 51.01
CA GLU A 221 23.75 -18.62 52.00
C GLU A 221 24.91 -17.78 51.46
N SER A 222 25.00 -16.52 51.90
CA SER A 222 26.30 -15.89 52.22
C SER A 222 26.13 -14.54 52.94
N LEU A 223 26.25 -14.66 54.27
CA LEU A 223 27.01 -13.79 55.17
C LEU A 223 27.85 -12.65 54.54
N THR A 224 27.53 -11.41 54.90
CA THR A 224 28.49 -10.32 55.19
C THR A 224 27.86 -9.40 56.25
N VAL A 225 28.10 -9.65 57.53
CA VAL A 225 29.08 -8.95 58.40
C VAL A 225 28.94 -7.42 58.40
N SER A 226 28.38 -6.93 59.50
CA SER A 226 28.32 -5.54 59.91
C SER A 226 29.69 -4.98 60.28
N ALA A 227 30.00 -3.76 59.83
CA ALA A 227 30.85 -2.83 60.55
C ALA A 227 30.50 -1.37 60.16
N PRO A 228 30.40 -0.43 61.13
CA PRO A 228 30.15 0.97 60.86
C PRO A 228 31.48 1.72 60.69
N ILE A 229 31.68 2.40 59.57
CA ILE A 229 32.76 3.40 59.46
C ILE A 229 32.16 4.72 59.00
N LEU A 230 32.22 5.64 59.95
CA LEU A 230 31.89 7.04 59.90
C LEU A 230 33.07 7.76 59.24
N PHE A 231 32.91 8.27 58.01
CA PHE A 231 33.83 9.25 57.45
C PHE A 231 33.11 10.30 56.61
N SER A 232 33.37 11.53 57.03
CA SER A 232 33.03 12.81 56.43
C SER A 232 33.92 13.06 55.20
N GLY A 233 33.37 13.69 54.16
CA GLY A 233 34.16 14.39 53.15
C GLY A 233 33.80 14.10 51.70
N SER A 234 33.18 15.11 51.06
CA SER A 234 33.46 15.57 49.70
C SER A 234 33.94 14.54 48.66
N GLU A 235 33.09 14.17 47.69
CA GLU A 235 33.36 14.40 46.26
C GLU A 235 32.24 13.90 45.33
N LYS A 236 31.97 14.73 44.32
CA LYS A 236 31.56 14.40 42.95
C LYS A 236 30.49 13.32 42.73
N ARG A 237 29.29 13.84 42.45
CA ARG A 237 28.18 13.21 41.69
C ARG A 237 28.68 12.58 40.38
N GLN A 238 29.05 11.30 40.42
CA GLN A 238 29.13 10.44 39.25
C GLN A 238 27.78 9.71 39.14
N LYS A 239 26.95 10.14 38.19
CA LYS A 239 25.71 9.44 37.82
C LYS A 239 26.09 8.19 37.02
N GLU A 240 26.41 7.11 37.71
CA GLU A 240 26.31 5.77 37.13
C GLU A 240 24.84 5.49 36.86
N THR A 241 24.47 5.64 35.59
CA THR A 241 23.21 5.11 35.08
C THR A 241 23.39 3.60 34.95
N VAL A 242 22.92 2.88 35.96
CA VAL A 242 22.64 1.45 35.91
C VAL A 242 21.59 1.24 34.81
N VAL A 243 22.06 1.07 33.59
CA VAL A 243 21.26 0.55 32.48
C VAL A 243 21.04 -0.92 32.80
N THR A 244 19.97 -1.19 33.53
CA THR A 244 19.38 -2.51 33.60
C THR A 244 19.13 -2.96 32.17
N LYS A 245 19.98 -3.90 31.73
CA LYS A 245 19.89 -4.62 30.48
C LYS A 245 18.63 -5.46 30.55
N LYS A 246 17.47 -4.82 30.33
CA LYS A 246 16.20 -5.49 30.11
C LYS A 246 16.36 -6.24 28.80
N LYS A 247 16.84 -7.48 28.92
CA LYS A 247 16.70 -8.57 27.96
C LYS A 247 15.21 -8.66 27.66
N ARG A 248 14.76 -7.83 26.72
CA ARG A 248 13.53 -8.07 25.99
C ARG A 248 13.92 -9.19 25.05
N ASP A 249 13.77 -10.41 25.56
CA ASP A 249 13.47 -11.53 24.71
C ASP A 249 12.23 -11.09 23.93
N VAL A 250 12.47 -10.67 22.69
CA VAL A 250 11.43 -10.49 21.68
C VAL A 250 10.96 -11.91 21.41
N ALA A 251 10.11 -12.41 22.30
CA ALA A 251 9.23 -13.51 21.99
C ALA A 251 8.51 -13.08 20.72
N TYR A 252 8.78 -13.78 19.63
CA TYR A 252 8.02 -13.70 18.39
C TYR A 252 6.55 -13.78 18.78
N ASP A 253 5.86 -12.64 18.81
CA ASP A 253 4.46 -12.54 19.21
C ASP A 253 3.60 -13.14 18.10
N GLY A 254 3.52 -14.47 18.09
CA GLY A 254 2.51 -15.25 17.37
C GLY A 254 1.07 -14.85 17.78
N GLY A 255 0.90 -14.00 18.81
CA GLY A 255 -0.37 -13.42 19.20
C GLY A 255 -0.98 -12.51 18.13
N MET A 256 -0.18 -11.83 17.30
CA MET A 256 -0.75 -11.00 16.24
C MET A 256 -1.31 -11.84 15.08
N ILE A 257 -0.70 -13.00 14.79
CA ILE A 257 -1.19 -13.96 13.79
C ILE A 257 -2.49 -14.61 14.29
N ASN A 258 -2.54 -14.99 15.57
CA ASN A 258 -3.78 -15.49 16.18
C ASN A 258 -4.90 -14.43 16.19
N ARG A 259 -4.59 -13.15 16.45
CA ARG A 259 -5.57 -12.06 16.34
C ARG A 259 -6.05 -11.83 14.91
N PHE A 260 -5.16 -11.87 13.91
CA PHE A 260 -5.57 -11.73 12.51
C PHE A 260 -6.38 -12.93 12.02
N ARG A 261 -6.00 -14.15 12.44
CA ARG A 261 -6.75 -15.39 12.17
C ARG A 261 -8.13 -15.34 12.82
N LEU A 262 -8.26 -14.81 14.04
CA LEU A 262 -9.55 -14.58 14.72
C LEU A 262 -10.40 -13.55 13.96
N ILE A 263 -9.84 -12.40 13.58
CA ILE A 263 -10.56 -11.34 12.83
C ILE A 263 -11.05 -11.87 11.47
N LEU A 264 -10.21 -12.63 10.76
CA LEU A 264 -10.56 -13.20 9.47
C LEU A 264 -11.64 -14.28 9.61
N LYS A 265 -11.53 -15.14 10.64
CA LYS A 265 -12.52 -16.19 10.94
C LYS A 265 -13.87 -15.59 11.32
N ASP A 266 -13.89 -14.51 12.10
CA ASP A 266 -15.11 -13.78 12.45
C ASP A 266 -15.74 -13.09 11.23
N ARG A 267 -14.95 -12.47 10.36
CA ARG A 267 -15.43 -11.86 9.11
C ARG A 267 -16.05 -12.92 8.19
N LEU A 268 -15.37 -14.06 7.99
CA LEU A 268 -15.87 -15.16 7.17
C LEU A 268 -17.16 -15.75 7.75
N GLN A 269 -17.23 -15.96 9.08
CA GLN A 269 -18.46 -16.40 9.72
C GLN A 269 -19.60 -15.38 9.58
N SER A 270 -19.33 -14.07 9.65
CA SER A 270 -20.37 -13.05 9.46
C SER A 270 -20.95 -13.08 8.04
N ILE A 271 -20.09 -13.29 7.03
CA ILE A 271 -20.50 -13.40 5.63
C ILE A 271 -21.32 -14.68 5.42
N GLN A 272 -20.87 -15.79 6.02
CA GLN A 272 -21.57 -17.07 5.93
C GLN A 272 -22.95 -17.02 6.62
N ARG A 273 -23.07 -16.30 7.75
CA ARG A 273 -24.38 -16.04 8.41
C ARG A 273 -25.29 -15.14 7.56
N GLY A 274 -24.73 -14.12 6.90
CA GLY A 274 -25.48 -13.27 5.96
C GLY A 274 -26.03 -14.03 4.75
N LEU A 275 -25.24 -14.95 4.21
CA LEU A 275 -25.66 -15.83 3.11
C LEU A 275 -26.70 -16.88 3.54
N ARG A 276 -26.65 -17.36 4.80
CA ARG A 276 -27.64 -18.32 5.31
C ARG A 276 -29.01 -17.69 5.56
N ASN A 277 -29.05 -16.40 5.90
CA ASN A 277 -30.29 -15.65 6.15
C ASN A 277 -30.96 -15.10 4.89
N THR A 278 -30.34 -15.24 3.72
CA THR A 278 -30.93 -14.88 2.41
C THR A 278 -31.56 -16.07 1.70
N SER A 279 -31.68 -17.23 2.36
CA SER A 279 -32.57 -18.30 1.88
C SER A 279 -34.00 -17.77 1.77
N PRO A 280 -34.64 -17.85 0.58
CA PRO A 280 -35.97 -17.31 0.35
C PRO A 280 -36.98 -18.17 1.07
N ARG A 281 -37.17 -17.92 2.37
CA ARG A 281 -38.26 -18.49 3.15
C ARG A 281 -39.54 -17.85 2.61
N GLY A 282 -40.26 -18.64 1.80
CA GLY A 282 -41.45 -18.27 1.07
C GLY A 282 -42.40 -17.41 1.89
N LYS A 283 -42.42 -16.11 1.58
CA LYS A 283 -43.42 -15.17 2.07
C LYS A 283 -44.68 -15.43 1.24
N LYS A 284 -45.49 -16.42 1.65
CA LYS A 284 -46.90 -16.54 1.23
C LYS A 284 -47.58 -15.22 1.58
N ARG A 285 -47.63 -14.33 0.60
CA ARG A 285 -48.32 -13.05 0.69
C ARG A 285 -49.79 -13.35 0.44
N ASP A 286 -50.53 -13.34 1.53
CA ASP A 286 -51.99 -13.50 1.56
C ASP A 286 -52.60 -12.20 1.03
N ASP A 287 -52.83 -12.13 -0.27
CA ASP A 287 -53.47 -10.99 -0.94
C ASP A 287 -54.98 -10.99 -0.63
N ARG A 288 -55.34 -10.46 0.55
CA ARG A 288 -56.72 -9.97 0.78
C ARG A 288 -56.88 -8.60 0.11
N ILE A 289 -57.27 -8.67 -1.16
CA ILE A 289 -57.78 -7.53 -1.94
C ILE A 289 -59.08 -7.04 -1.25
N ARG A 290 -58.96 -5.98 -0.45
CA ARG A 290 -60.11 -5.24 0.07
C ARG A 290 -60.51 -4.21 -0.98
N VAL A 291 -61.44 -4.62 -1.86
CA VAL A 291 -62.09 -3.76 -2.85
C VAL A 291 -62.83 -2.63 -2.12
N LYS A 292 -62.22 -1.45 -2.05
CA LYS A 292 -62.92 -0.21 -1.66
C LYS A 292 -63.63 0.33 -2.89
N ARG A 293 -64.92 0.04 -2.94
CA ARG A 293 -65.92 0.56 -3.87
C ARG A 293 -65.97 2.09 -3.70
N VAL A 294 -65.36 2.84 -4.61
CA VAL A 294 -65.55 4.31 -4.70
C VAL A 294 -66.77 4.55 -5.58
N ALA A 295 -67.84 5.01 -4.94
CA ALA A 295 -69.08 5.42 -5.57
C ALA A 295 -68.82 6.64 -6.46
N ARG A 296 -69.19 6.50 -7.73
CA ARG A 296 -69.22 7.54 -8.75
C ARG A 296 -70.53 8.30 -8.54
N THR A 297 -70.48 9.48 -7.94
CA THR A 297 -71.62 10.40 -7.97
C THR A 297 -71.77 10.98 -9.37
N LYS A 298 -72.98 10.80 -9.85
CA LYS A 298 -73.60 11.28 -11.08
C LYS A 298 -73.96 12.77 -10.91
N THR A 299 -73.94 13.51 -12.03
CA THR A 299 -74.84 14.62 -12.47
C THR A 299 -75.19 15.72 -11.45
N GLU A 300 -75.16 17.00 -11.80
CA GLU A 300 -76.12 17.68 -12.69
C GLU A 300 -75.59 19.07 -13.07
N GLU A 301 -75.99 19.49 -14.29
CA GLU A 301 -76.15 20.86 -14.83
C GLU A 301 -74.96 21.83 -14.95
#